data_AF-A0A7H9VL19-F1
#
_entry.id   AF-A0A7H9VL19-F1
#
_cell.length_a   1.000
_cell.length_b   1.000
_cell.length_c   1.000
_cell.angle_alpha   90.00
_cell.angle_beta   90.00
_cell.angle_gamma   90.00
#
_symmetry.space_group_name_H-M   'P 1'
#
loop_
_entity.id
_entity.type
_entity.pdbx_description
1 polymer ?
#
loop_
_entity_poly.entity_id
_entity_poly.type
_entity_poly.pdbx_seq_one_letter_code
_entity_poly.pdbx_strand_id
1 'polypeptide(L)'
;MSAIGAGNAEAAQNELAASDAESEQKLETLQGINRRTSIRKQMAEALGAQDVAYAASGVDLSFGTAKAARTDAYREADLALTNDTGTEMTRVSRLVERAANYRAMAKAARTGGIINALSGAADNLLSFGRRY
;
A
#
# COMPACT_ATOMS: atom_id res chain seq x y z
N MET A 1 2.80 -9.38 36.98
CA MET A 1 2.81 -9.78 35.55
C MET A 1 4.25 -9.67 35.06
N SER A 2 4.82 -10.73 34.46
CA SER A 2 6.25 -10.79 34.09
C SER A 2 6.60 -9.76 33.00
N ALA A 3 7.79 -9.16 33.06
CA ALA A 3 8.31 -8.25 32.02
C ALA A 3 8.30 -8.89 30.61
N ILE A 4 8.44 -10.22 30.54
CA ILE A 4 8.28 -11.01 29.31
C ILE A 4 6.83 -10.98 28.82
N GLY A 5 5.86 -11.09 29.74
CA GLY A 5 4.44 -11.02 29.41
C GLY A 5 4.03 -9.66 28.87
N ALA A 6 4.58 -8.58 29.43
CA ALA A 6 4.35 -7.22 28.93
C ALA A 6 4.96 -7.03 27.52
N GLY A 7 6.21 -7.44 27.31
CA GLY A 7 6.86 -7.36 25.99
C GLY A 7 6.18 -8.20 24.93
N ASN A 8 5.66 -9.39 25.28
CA ASN A 8 4.89 -10.23 24.36
C ASN A 8 3.54 -9.62 24.00
N ALA A 9 2.85 -8.98 24.96
CA ALA A 9 1.58 -8.31 24.70
C ALA A 9 1.77 -7.11 23.75
N GLU A 10 2.80 -6.30 23.98
CA GLU A 10 3.16 -5.18 23.11
C GLU A 10 3.60 -5.67 21.72
N ALA A 11 4.33 -6.77 21.65
CA ALA A 11 4.69 -7.38 20.38
C ALA A 11 3.48 -7.89 19.59
N ALA A 12 2.51 -8.52 20.27
CA ALA A 12 1.29 -8.98 19.65
C ALA A 12 0.46 -7.80 19.10
N GLN A 13 0.38 -6.69 19.83
CA GLN A 13 -0.29 -5.47 19.34
C GLN A 13 0.36 -4.92 18.08
N ASN A 14 1.70 -4.85 18.06
CA ASN A 14 2.44 -4.41 16.88
C ASN A 14 2.29 -5.38 15.69
N GLU A 15 2.21 -6.70 15.94
CA GLU A 15 1.96 -7.70 14.89
C GLU A 15 0.57 -7.56 14.28
N LEU A 16 -0.45 -7.29 15.08
CA LEU A 16 -1.80 -6.99 14.59
C LEU A 16 -1.79 -5.73 13.73
N ALA A 17 -1.17 -4.65 14.20
CA ALA A 17 -1.04 -3.41 13.42
C ALA A 17 -0.29 -3.61 12.09
N ALA A 18 0.73 -4.48 12.08
CA ALA A 18 1.42 -4.85 10.84
C ALA A 18 0.49 -5.60 9.86
N SER A 19 -0.30 -6.55 10.36
CA SER A 19 -1.28 -7.31 9.56
C SER A 19 -2.38 -6.40 8.98
N ASP A 20 -2.81 -5.40 9.73
CA ASP A 20 -3.78 -4.42 9.27
C ASP A 20 -3.21 -3.57 8.12
N ALA A 21 -1.97 -3.08 8.27
CA ALA A 21 -1.28 -2.33 7.21
C ALA A 21 -1.09 -3.16 5.92
N GLU A 22 -0.83 -4.47 6.03
CA GLU A 22 -0.78 -5.38 4.87
C GLU A 22 -2.15 -5.62 4.24
N SER A 23 -3.21 -5.62 5.05
CA SER A 23 -4.57 -5.75 4.55
C SER A 23 -4.98 -4.49 3.78
N GLU A 24 -4.63 -3.31 4.31
CA GLU A 24 -4.77 -2.02 3.61
C GLU A 24 -3.99 -2.00 2.29
N GLN A 25 -2.78 -2.56 2.26
CA GLN A 25 -1.99 -2.67 1.03
C GLN A 25 -2.75 -3.42 -0.07
N LYS A 26 -3.34 -4.57 0.27
CA LYS A 26 -4.13 -5.38 -0.66
C LYS A 26 -5.35 -4.62 -1.16
N LEU A 27 -6.03 -3.88 -0.28
CA LEU A 27 -7.17 -3.06 -0.66
C LEU A 27 -6.77 -1.93 -1.62
N GLU A 28 -5.66 -1.22 -1.37
CA GLU A 28 -5.15 -0.19 -2.27
C GLU A 28 -4.83 -0.77 -3.66
N THR A 29 -4.22 -1.96 -3.71
CA THR A 29 -3.96 -2.65 -4.99
C THR A 29 -5.24 -3.00 -5.74
N LEU A 30 -6.27 -3.51 -5.05
CA LEU A 30 -7.58 -3.78 -5.68
C LEU A 30 -8.24 -2.50 -6.19
N GLN A 31 -8.17 -1.41 -5.42
CA GLN A 31 -8.67 -0.12 -5.86
C GLN A 31 -7.90 0.42 -7.07
N GLY A 32 -6.58 0.24 -7.12
CA GLY A 32 -5.76 0.56 -8.29
C GLY A 32 -6.16 -0.22 -9.54
N ILE A 33 -6.43 -1.52 -9.42
CA ILE A 33 -6.96 -2.34 -10.52
C ILE A 33 -8.30 -1.77 -11.02
N ASN A 34 -9.20 -1.39 -10.10
CA ASN A 34 -10.49 -0.80 -10.46
C ASN A 34 -10.32 0.55 -11.15
N ARG A 35 -9.43 1.42 -10.67
CA ARG A 35 -9.12 2.71 -11.30
C ARG A 35 -8.58 2.53 -12.72
N ARG A 36 -7.55 1.70 -12.92
CA ARG A 36 -7.04 1.38 -14.27
C ARG A 36 -8.11 0.81 -15.20
N THR A 37 -8.98 -0.05 -14.68
CA THR A 37 -10.08 -0.62 -15.45
C THR A 37 -11.08 0.47 -15.87
N SER A 38 -11.42 1.41 -14.97
CA SER A 38 -12.28 2.55 -15.33
C SER A 38 -11.66 3.47 -16.37
N ILE A 39 -10.35 3.75 -16.29
CA ILE A 39 -9.64 4.58 -17.28
C ILE A 39 -9.71 3.92 -18.66
N ARG A 40 -9.45 2.61 -18.74
CA ARG A 40 -9.55 1.86 -20.00
C ARG A 40 -10.98 1.85 -20.55
N LYS A 41 -11.98 1.74 -19.68
CA LYS A 41 -13.39 1.80 -20.07
C LYS A 41 -13.75 3.18 -20.64
N GLN A 42 -13.35 4.25 -19.98
CA GLN A 42 -13.57 5.63 -20.46
C GLN A 42 -12.89 5.88 -21.81
N MET A 43 -11.66 5.37 -21.97
CA MET A 43 -10.96 5.42 -23.26
C MET A 43 -11.74 4.69 -24.36
N ALA A 44 -12.24 3.47 -24.07
CA ALA A 44 -13.04 2.71 -25.03
C ALA A 44 -14.36 3.41 -25.39
N GLU A 45 -15.05 4.00 -24.41
CA GLU A 45 -16.27 4.80 -24.63
C GLU A 45 -16.00 6.04 -25.48
N ALA A 46 -14.90 6.76 -25.22
CA ALA A 46 -14.51 7.93 -26.00
C ALA A 46 -14.17 7.57 -27.46
N LEU A 47 -13.50 6.43 -27.68
CA LEU A 47 -13.24 5.91 -29.03
C LEU A 47 -14.53 5.48 -29.74
N GLY A 48 -15.42 4.77 -29.04
CA GLY A 48 -16.71 4.36 -29.59
C GLY A 48 -17.58 5.56 -29.98
N ALA A 49 -17.60 6.62 -29.16
CA ALA A 49 -18.33 7.85 -29.46
C ALA A 49 -17.76 8.56 -30.70
N GLN A 50 -16.44 8.60 -30.85
CA GLN A 50 -15.78 9.13 -32.05
C GLN A 50 -16.15 8.33 -33.30
N ASP A 51 -16.23 7.00 -33.18
CA ASP A 51 -16.54 6.10 -34.30
C ASP A 51 -18.00 6.24 -34.76
N VAL A 52 -18.93 6.37 -33.81
CA VAL A 52 -20.34 6.65 -34.11
C VAL A 52 -20.50 8.02 -34.75
N ALA A 53 -19.82 9.05 -34.22
CA ALA A 53 -19.86 10.39 -34.79
C ALA A 53 -19.28 10.42 -36.21
N TYR A 54 -18.17 9.71 -36.45
CA TYR A 54 -17.56 9.55 -37.77
C TYR A 54 -18.56 8.91 -38.75
N ALA A 55 -19.15 7.77 -38.37
CA ALA A 55 -20.14 7.06 -39.19
C ALA A 55 -21.41 7.88 -39.46
N ALA A 56 -21.91 8.62 -38.46
CA ALA A 56 -23.11 9.45 -38.59
C ALA A 56 -22.89 10.72 -39.42
N SER A 57 -21.67 11.27 -39.41
CA SER A 57 -21.38 12.54 -40.07
C SER A 57 -21.42 12.44 -41.60
N GLY A 58 -21.16 11.27 -42.19
CA GLY A 58 -21.11 11.08 -43.64
C GLY A 58 -20.05 11.93 -44.38
N VAL A 59 -19.35 12.80 -43.66
CA VAL A 59 -18.28 13.65 -44.15
C VAL A 59 -16.98 12.86 -44.04
N ASP A 60 -16.15 12.94 -45.07
CA ASP A 60 -14.81 12.36 -45.06
C ASP A 60 -13.92 13.11 -44.06
N LEU A 61 -14.10 12.84 -42.75
CA LEU A 61 -13.26 13.37 -41.68
C LEU A 61 -11.94 12.60 -41.55
N SER A 62 -11.63 11.72 -42.53
CA SER A 62 -10.38 10.96 -42.60
C SER A 62 -9.15 11.84 -42.87
N PHE A 63 -9.35 13.11 -43.23
CA PHE A 63 -8.29 14.12 -43.34
C PHE A 63 -7.71 14.50 -41.96
N GLY A 64 -6.88 13.64 -41.39
CA GLY A 64 -5.94 13.93 -40.29
C GLY A 64 -6.55 14.13 -38.89
N THR A 65 -7.68 14.84 -38.75
CA THR A 65 -8.27 15.25 -37.46
C THR A 65 -8.81 14.09 -36.64
N ALA A 66 -9.49 13.11 -37.25
CA ALA A 66 -9.99 11.94 -36.52
C ALA A 66 -8.85 11.03 -36.01
N LYS A 67 -7.77 10.90 -36.81
CA LYS A 67 -6.57 10.16 -36.40
C LYS A 67 -5.82 10.88 -35.26
N ALA A 68 -5.75 12.20 -35.32
CA ALA A 68 -5.19 13.03 -34.25
C ALA A 68 -6.00 12.87 -32.95
N ALA A 69 -7.33 12.99 -33.00
CA ALA A 69 -8.21 12.83 -31.84
C ALA A 69 -8.09 11.46 -31.16
N ARG A 70 -8.03 10.37 -31.94
CA ARG A 70 -7.77 9.04 -31.39
C ARG A 70 -6.40 8.95 -30.72
N THR A 71 -5.36 9.48 -31.38
CA THR A 71 -3.99 9.46 -30.84
C THR A 71 -3.90 10.25 -29.53
N ASP A 72 -4.60 11.38 -29.45
CA ASP A 72 -4.67 12.21 -28.25
C ASP A 72 -5.40 11.49 -27.11
N ALA A 73 -6.52 10.82 -27.40
CA ALA A 73 -7.24 10.00 -26.43
C ALA A 73 -6.38 8.86 -25.86
N TYR A 74 -5.58 8.19 -26.71
CA TYR A 74 -4.63 7.18 -26.25
C TYR A 74 -3.52 7.78 -25.38
N ARG A 75 -2.97 8.93 -25.77
CA ARG A 75 -1.92 9.62 -25.00
C ARG A 75 -2.42 10.06 -23.63
N GLU A 76 -3.64 10.57 -23.57
CA GLU A 76 -4.28 10.98 -22.32
C GLU A 76 -4.56 9.78 -21.41
N ALA A 77 -5.08 8.68 -21.97
CA ALA A 77 -5.29 7.45 -21.21
C ALA A 77 -3.97 6.86 -20.68
N ASP A 78 -2.91 6.88 -21.48
CA ASP A 78 -1.58 6.39 -21.08
C ASP A 78 -0.97 7.25 -19.97
N LEU A 79 -1.10 8.57 -20.08
CA LEU A 79 -0.70 9.51 -19.04
C LEU A 79 -1.46 9.25 -17.73
N ALA A 80 -2.79 9.07 -17.81
CA ALA A 80 -3.62 8.77 -16.66
C ALA A 80 -3.25 7.43 -16.00
N LEU A 81 -3.02 6.38 -16.80
CA LEU A 81 -2.59 5.06 -16.31
C LEU A 81 -1.21 5.13 -15.63
N THR A 82 -0.26 5.86 -16.23
CA THR A 82 1.09 6.03 -15.68
C THR A 82 1.05 6.78 -14.36
N ASN A 83 0.30 7.88 -14.29
CA ASN A 83 0.14 8.66 -13.07
C ASN A 83 -0.55 7.87 -11.95
N ASP A 84 -1.61 7.12 -12.26
CA ASP A 84 -2.30 6.27 -11.27
C ASP A 84 -1.36 5.18 -10.75
N THR A 85 -0.62 4.51 -11.63
CA THR A 85 0.35 3.47 -11.25
C THR A 85 1.47 4.05 -10.38
N GLY A 86 2.05 5.19 -10.75
CA GLY A 86 3.08 5.85 -9.94
C GLY A 86 2.58 6.26 -8.55
N THR A 87 1.34 6.74 -8.47
CA THR A 87 0.71 7.13 -7.20
C THR A 87 0.39 5.91 -6.33
N GLU A 88 -0.15 4.84 -6.92
CA GLU A 88 -0.41 3.58 -6.23
C GLU A 88 0.87 3.00 -5.64
N MET A 89 1.95 2.90 -6.43
CA MET A 89 3.24 2.40 -5.96
C MET A 89 3.74 3.16 -4.73
N THR A 90 3.57 4.48 -4.72
CA THR A 90 3.95 5.31 -3.56
C THR A 90 3.11 4.99 -2.33
N ARG A 91 1.79 4.83 -2.48
CA ARG A 91 0.88 4.48 -1.36
C ARG A 91 1.17 3.08 -0.82
N VAL A 92 1.31 2.10 -1.72
CA VAL A 92 1.68 0.72 -1.39
C VAL A 92 3.02 0.67 -0.67
N SER A 93 4.03 1.40 -1.16
CA SER A 93 5.36 1.43 -0.53
C SER A 93 5.31 1.94 0.90
N ARG A 94 4.52 2.99 1.16
CA ARG A 94 4.31 3.51 2.53
C ARG A 94 3.62 2.48 3.44
N LEU A 95 2.66 1.72 2.93
CA LEU A 95 1.98 0.67 3.71
C LEU A 95 2.93 -0.49 4.03
N VAL A 96 3.77 -0.89 3.07
CA VAL A 96 4.83 -1.89 3.28
C VAL A 96 5.84 -1.40 4.32
N GLU A 97 6.27 -0.15 4.23
CA GLU A 97 7.20 0.46 5.20
C GLU A 97 6.60 0.49 6.61
N ARG A 98 5.32 0.88 6.74
CA ARG A 98 4.61 0.84 8.02
C ARG A 98 4.53 -0.57 8.60
N ALA A 99 4.14 -1.56 7.79
CA ALA A 99 4.09 -2.96 8.23
C ALA A 99 5.46 -3.47 8.68
N ALA A 100 6.52 -3.13 7.94
CA ALA A 100 7.89 -3.47 8.30
C ALA A 100 8.32 -2.82 9.62
N ASN A 101 7.97 -1.55 9.84
CA ASN A 101 8.25 -0.82 11.07
C ASN A 101 7.54 -1.47 12.27
N TYR A 102 6.24 -1.74 12.16
CA TYR A 102 5.50 -2.44 13.22
C TYR A 102 6.12 -3.81 13.55
N ARG A 103 6.56 -4.57 12.56
CA ARG A 103 7.29 -5.83 12.80
C ARG A 103 8.63 -5.64 13.51
N ALA A 104 9.36 -4.57 13.18
CA ALA A 104 10.59 -4.24 13.87
C ALA A 104 10.31 -3.86 15.34
N MET A 105 9.28 -3.06 15.60
CA MET A 105 8.82 -2.72 16.94
C MET A 105 8.38 -3.96 17.73
N ALA A 106 7.64 -4.88 17.10
CA ALA A 106 7.25 -6.13 17.73
C ALA A 106 8.46 -6.96 18.18
N LYS A 107 9.48 -7.08 17.32
CA LYS A 107 10.72 -7.77 17.66
C LYS A 107 11.45 -7.08 18.82
N ALA A 108 11.53 -5.75 18.79
CA ALA A 108 12.16 -4.96 19.85
C ALA A 108 11.42 -5.09 21.19
N ALA A 109 10.08 -5.14 21.19
CA ALA A 109 9.28 -5.34 22.40
C ALA A 109 9.51 -6.73 23.01
N ARG A 110 9.60 -7.78 22.18
CA ARG A 110 9.94 -9.14 22.64
C ARG A 110 11.33 -9.18 23.27
N THR A 111 12.34 -8.62 22.60
CA THR A 111 13.72 -8.64 23.10
C THR A 111 13.89 -7.78 24.35
N GLY A 112 13.26 -6.59 24.39
CA GLY A 112 13.25 -5.72 25.57
C GLY A 112 12.59 -6.38 26.78
N GLY A 113 11.45 -7.06 26.59
CA GLY A 113 10.79 -7.83 27.65
C GLY A 113 11.69 -8.93 28.23
N ILE A 114 12.45 -9.62 27.38
CA ILE A 114 13.42 -10.65 27.80
C ILE A 114 14.61 -10.03 28.55
N ILE A 115 15.21 -8.96 28.02
CA ILE A 115 16.36 -8.29 28.65
C ILE A 115 15.97 -7.69 30.01
N ASN A 116 14.80 -7.06 30.11
CA ASN A 116 14.29 -6.50 31.36
C ASN A 116 13.99 -7.60 32.40
N ALA A 117 13.52 -8.76 31.96
CA ALA A 117 13.34 -9.90 32.87
C ALA A 117 14.67 -10.47 33.36
N LEU A 118 15.68 -10.56 32.49
CA LEU A 118 17.02 -11.06 32.86
C LEU A 118 17.75 -10.10 33.80
N SER A 119 17.75 -8.80 33.51
CA SER A 119 18.34 -7.77 34.38
C SER A 119 17.64 -7.71 35.74
N GLY A 120 16.29 -7.71 35.75
CA GLY A 120 15.52 -7.79 36.99
C GLY A 120 15.82 -9.04 37.82
N ALA A 121 16.08 -10.19 37.19
CA ALA A 121 16.48 -11.41 37.90
C ALA A 121 17.91 -11.31 38.47
N ALA A 122 18.85 -10.73 37.72
CA ALA A 122 20.22 -10.52 38.17
C ALA A 122 20.30 -9.54 39.36
N ASP A 123 19.56 -8.43 39.32
CA ASP A 123 19.51 -7.46 40.42
C ASP A 123 18.90 -8.08 41.69
N ASN A 124 17.86 -8.89 41.55
CA ASN A 124 17.29 -9.63 42.68
C ASN A 124 18.31 -10.59 43.30
N LEU A 125 19.06 -11.36 42.50
CA LEU A 125 20.12 -12.25 42.98
C LEU A 125 21.26 -11.50 43.68
N LEU A 126 21.75 -10.41 43.08
CA LEU A 126 22.82 -9.59 43.64
C LEU A 126 22.40 -8.87 44.92
N SER A 127 21.14 -8.47 45.04
CA SER A 127 20.60 -7.87 46.27
C SER A 127 20.48 -8.88 47.41
N PHE A 128 20.18 -10.14 47.10
CA PHE A 128 20.09 -11.22 48.10
C PHE A 128 21.47 -11.58 48.68
N GLY A 129 22.49 -11.64 47.83
CA GLY A 129 23.88 -11.92 48.25
C GLY A 129 24.57 -10.76 48.98
N ARG A 130 24.00 -9.55 48.97
CA ARG A 130 24.52 -8.37 49.69
C ARG A 130 23.88 -8.17 51.07
N ARG A 131 22.82 -8.93 51.36
CA ARG A 131 22.01 -8.84 52.60
C ARG A 131 22.30 -9.99 53.58
N TYR A 132 23.10 -10.97 53.17
CA TYR A 132 23.72 -12.02 53.97
C TYR A 132 25.22 -11.75 54.08
#